data_AF-A0A7K4T453-F1
#
_entry.id   AF-A0A7K4T453-F1
#
_cell.length_a   1.000
_cell.length_b   1.000
_cell.length_c   1.000
_cell.angle_alpha   90.00
_cell.angle_beta   90.00
_cell.angle_gamma   90.00
#
_symmetry.space_group_name_H-M   'P 1'
#
loop_
_entity.id
_entity.type
_entity.pdbx_description
1 polymer ?
#
loop_
_entity_poly.entity_id
_entity_poly.type
_entity_poly.pdbx_seq_one_letter_code
_entity_poly.pdbx_strand_id
1 'polypeptide(L)'
;QGLGAPAGAVLAGRREFVAEAWRVRKLLGGGMRQAGVLAAAAHVGLEHAEATLRRDHDNARCFAEGIQELNLPLCSVSLAAVETNIVMVSIRGGWPSPAELCEHLRAVSEEELAETGQAVSVLLFPWSAHTVRAVWHRDVSARDTELAKNKLEFVARKCQE
;
A
#
# COMPACT_ATOMS: atom_id res chain seq x y z
N GLN A 1 6.62 8.51 1.49
CA GLN A 1 5.80 7.50 2.23
C GLN A 1 4.46 8.13 2.59
N GLY A 2 3.73 7.66 3.61
CA GLY A 2 2.33 8.04 3.89
C GLY A 2 2.04 9.55 3.97
N LEU A 3 3.04 10.38 4.31
CA LEU A 3 2.93 11.84 4.37
C LEU A 3 2.81 12.54 2.99
N GLY A 4 3.01 11.83 1.87
CA GLY A 4 2.83 12.37 0.53
C GLY A 4 3.89 13.38 0.06
N ALA A 5 4.96 13.60 0.84
CA ALA A 5 6.10 14.41 0.40
C ALA A 5 6.86 13.69 -0.73
N PRO A 6 7.24 14.39 -1.81
CA PRO A 6 7.82 13.76 -3.00
C PRO A 6 9.26 13.25 -2.79
N ALA A 7 10.00 13.86 -1.87
CA ALA A 7 11.35 13.44 -1.52
C ALA A 7 11.73 13.89 -0.10
N GLY A 8 12.68 13.16 0.49
CA GLY A 8 13.31 13.52 1.77
C GLY A 8 12.91 12.61 2.93
N ALA A 9 13.69 12.75 4.00
CA ALA A 9 13.46 12.17 5.32
C ALA A 9 14.01 13.15 6.36
N VAL A 10 13.51 13.09 7.59
CA VAL A 10 13.95 13.96 8.69
C VAL A 10 14.66 13.11 9.73
N LEU A 11 15.81 13.60 10.20
CA LEU A 11 16.51 13.09 11.36
C LEU A 11 16.37 14.11 12.49
N ALA A 12 15.93 13.66 13.66
CA ALA A 12 15.76 14.49 14.84
C ALA A 12 16.51 13.88 16.04
N GLY A 13 16.99 14.72 16.94
CA GLY A 13 17.73 14.31 18.13
C GLY A 13 18.34 15.50 18.86
N ARG A 14 19.26 15.24 19.79
CA ARG A 14 19.98 16.30 20.51
C ARG A 14 20.85 17.14 19.57
N ARG A 15 21.17 18.36 19.99
CA ARG A 15 21.91 19.34 19.18
C ARG A 15 23.25 18.79 18.68
N GLU A 16 24.00 18.13 19.55
CA GLU A 16 25.33 17.59 19.25
C GLU A 16 25.23 16.48 18.20
N PHE A 17 24.22 15.62 18.33
CA PHE A 17 23.92 14.56 17.37
C PHE A 17 23.52 15.11 16.00
N VAL A 18 22.63 16.10 15.96
CA VAL A 18 22.18 16.72 14.71
C VAL A 18 23.35 17.47 14.04
N ALA A 19 24.20 18.15 14.82
CA ALA A 19 25.40 18.80 14.29
C ALA A 19 26.33 17.80 13.60
N GLU A 20 26.52 16.62 14.19
CA GLU A 20 27.30 15.54 13.58
C GLU A 20 26.65 15.00 12.31
N ALA A 21 25.37 14.68 12.36
CA ALA A 21 24.63 14.19 11.21
C ALA A 21 24.65 15.19 10.04
N TRP A 22 24.67 16.50 10.31
CA TRP A 22 24.81 17.53 9.28
C TRP A 22 26.17 17.46 8.55
N ARG A 23 27.26 17.17 9.27
CA ARG A 23 28.58 16.95 8.66
C ARG A 23 28.58 15.70 7.78
N VAL A 24 28.04 14.59 8.30
CA VAL A 24 27.92 13.32 7.54
C VAL A 24 27.04 13.51 6.30
N ARG A 25 25.91 14.20 6.41
CA ARG A 25 25.03 14.51 5.27
C ARG A 25 25.78 15.26 4.17
N LYS A 26 26.67 16.19 4.53
CA LYS A 26 27.50 16.92 3.54
C LYS A 26 28.54 16.00 2.88
N LEU A 27 29.21 15.16 3.65
CA LEU A 27 30.17 14.17 3.15
C LEU A 27 29.53 13.20 2.14
N LEU A 28 28.31 12.73 2.43
CA LEU A 28 27.54 11.84 1.57
C LEU A 28 26.87 12.54 0.37
N GLY A 29 27.08 13.85 0.19
CA GLY A 29 26.49 14.62 -0.92
C GLY A 29 25.04 15.05 -0.74
N GLY A 30 24.40 14.78 0.41
CA GLY A 30 23.01 15.17 0.71
C GLY A 30 22.80 16.67 1.00
N GLY A 31 23.83 17.50 0.80
CA GLY A 31 23.84 18.93 1.08
C GLY A 31 23.20 19.80 0.01
N MET A 32 21.92 19.57 -0.29
CA MET A 32 21.15 20.30 -1.32
C MET A 32 21.09 21.82 -1.06
N ARG A 33 20.88 22.59 -2.13
CA ARG A 33 20.75 24.07 -2.07
C ARG A 33 19.31 24.49 -1.85
N GLN A 34 18.56 24.87 -2.88
CA GLN A 34 17.18 25.35 -2.81
C GLN A 34 16.15 24.24 -2.44
N ALA A 35 16.43 23.48 -1.38
CA ALA A 35 15.60 22.38 -0.88
C ALA A 35 14.30 22.84 -0.20
N GLY A 36 14.09 24.15 -0.06
CA GLY A 36 12.88 24.73 0.52
C GLY A 36 11.59 24.28 -0.18
N VAL A 37 11.64 24.04 -1.50
CA VAL A 37 10.50 23.52 -2.26
C VAL A 37 10.08 22.12 -1.76
N LEU A 38 11.04 21.23 -1.51
CA LEU A 38 10.78 19.90 -0.97
C LEU A 38 10.34 19.98 0.51
N ALA A 39 10.97 20.87 1.28
CA ALA A 39 10.62 21.08 2.69
C ALA A 39 9.18 21.59 2.85
N ALA A 40 8.70 22.48 1.96
CA ALA A 40 7.33 22.96 1.97
C ALA A 40 6.32 21.83 1.73
N ALA A 41 6.58 20.94 0.77
CA ALA A 41 5.72 19.77 0.53
C ALA A 41 5.70 18.82 1.74
N ALA A 42 6.84 18.60 2.39
CA ALA A 42 6.92 17.80 3.62
C ALA A 42 6.17 18.46 4.79
N HIS A 43 6.22 19.80 4.90
CA HIS A 43 5.52 20.53 5.93
C HIS A 43 3.99 20.36 5.83
N VAL A 44 3.43 20.51 4.63
CA VAL A 44 2.00 20.27 4.36
C VAL A 44 1.60 18.83 4.71
N GLY A 45 2.46 17.86 4.38
CA GLY A 45 2.24 16.46 4.73
C GLY A 45 2.24 16.20 6.25
N LEU A 46 3.08 16.91 6.99
CA LEU A 46 3.16 16.81 8.46
C LEU A 46 1.93 17.40 9.15
N GLU A 47 1.39 18.52 8.66
CA GLU A 47 0.20 19.16 9.23
C GLU A 47 -1.03 18.23 9.25
N HIS A 48 -1.13 17.33 8.26
CA HIS A 48 -2.27 16.43 8.10
C HIS A 48 -1.91 14.95 8.35
N ALA A 49 -0.76 14.69 8.97
CA ALA A 49 -0.19 13.35 9.09
C ALA A 49 -1.12 12.39 9.83
N GLU A 50 -1.66 12.79 10.99
CA GLU A 50 -2.47 11.89 11.82
C GLU A 50 -3.75 11.46 11.10
N ALA A 51 -4.51 12.42 10.54
CA ALA A 51 -5.74 12.13 9.82
C ALA A 51 -5.48 11.25 8.59
N THR A 52 -4.40 11.51 7.86
CA THR A 52 -4.01 10.72 6.68
C THR A 52 -3.68 9.29 7.07
N LEU A 53 -2.80 9.10 8.05
CA LEU A 53 -2.36 7.76 8.48
C LEU A 53 -3.51 6.96 9.08
N ARG A 54 -4.38 7.59 9.88
CA ARG A 54 -5.57 6.94 10.43
C ARG A 54 -6.47 6.39 9.34
N ARG A 55 -6.79 7.21 8.33
CA ARG A 55 -7.61 6.80 7.19
C ARG A 55 -6.95 5.65 6.40
N ASP A 56 -5.63 5.71 6.20
CA ASP A 56 -4.92 4.65 5.49
C ASP A 56 -4.93 3.33 6.30
N HIS A 57 -4.87 3.38 7.63
CA HIS A 57 -5.04 2.21 8.50
C HIS A 57 -6.48 1.67 8.45
N ASP A 58 -7.48 2.55 8.51
CA ASP A 58 -8.89 2.17 8.46
C ASP A 58 -9.23 1.46 7.14
N ASN A 59 -8.75 2.00 6.01
CA ASN A 59 -8.93 1.38 4.69
C ASN A 59 -8.21 0.02 4.58
N ALA A 60 -6.97 -0.08 5.06
CA ALA A 60 -6.22 -1.34 5.08
C ALA A 60 -6.96 -2.41 5.90
N ARG A 61 -7.49 -2.03 7.06
CA ARG A 61 -8.29 -2.93 7.91
C ARG A 61 -9.59 -3.35 7.24
N CYS A 62 -10.32 -2.41 6.65
CA CYS A 62 -11.56 -2.67 5.91
C CYS A 62 -11.36 -3.68 4.77
N PHE A 63 -10.27 -3.54 4.01
CA PHE A 63 -9.92 -4.52 2.97
C PHE A 63 -9.65 -5.92 3.56
N ALA A 64 -8.89 -5.99 4.65
CA ALA A 64 -8.57 -7.26 5.30
C ALA A 64 -9.81 -7.94 5.88
N GLU A 65 -10.73 -7.17 6.46
CA GLU A 65 -12.03 -7.65 6.95
C GLU A 65 -12.86 -8.21 5.79
N GLY A 66 -12.91 -7.47 4.67
CA GLY A 66 -13.56 -7.93 3.44
C GLY A 66 -13.01 -9.24 2.91
N ILE A 67 -11.68 -9.46 2.93
CA ILE A 67 -11.09 -10.75 2.54
C ILE A 67 -11.55 -11.88 3.46
N GLN A 68 -11.60 -11.64 4.77
CA GLN A 68 -12.06 -12.66 5.72
C GLN A 68 -13.54 -12.99 5.52
N GLU A 69 -14.38 -11.98 5.29
CA GLU A 69 -15.81 -12.16 5.03
C GLU A 69 -16.09 -12.93 3.74
N LEU A 70 -15.35 -12.64 2.67
CA LEU A 70 -15.45 -13.37 1.40
C LEU A 70 -15.01 -14.84 1.53
N ASN A 71 -14.17 -15.17 2.53
CA ASN A 71 -13.70 -16.52 2.84
C ASN A 71 -13.22 -17.29 1.60
N LEU A 72 -12.44 -16.63 0.75
CA LEU A 72 -11.98 -17.19 -0.53
C LEU A 72 -11.02 -18.37 -0.28
N PRO A 73 -11.20 -19.53 -0.96
CA PRO A 73 -10.26 -20.64 -0.84
C PRO A 73 -8.83 -20.29 -1.28
N LEU A 74 -8.70 -19.33 -2.21
CA LEU A 74 -7.44 -18.90 -2.81
C LEU A 74 -6.51 -18.18 -1.82
N CYS A 75 -7.05 -17.39 -0.89
CA CYS A 75 -6.23 -16.51 -0.08
C CYS A 75 -6.78 -16.31 1.33
N SER A 76 -5.95 -15.79 2.21
CA SER A 76 -6.34 -15.47 3.57
C SER A 76 -5.51 -14.36 4.16
N VAL A 77 -6.03 -13.73 5.20
CA VAL A 77 -5.39 -12.64 5.93
C VAL A 77 -5.61 -12.83 7.43
N SER A 78 -4.65 -12.39 8.23
CA SER A 78 -4.76 -12.33 9.69
C SER A 78 -5.07 -10.89 10.12
N LEU A 79 -6.31 -10.63 10.58
CA LEU A 79 -6.69 -9.30 11.07
C LEU A 79 -5.84 -8.82 12.25
N ALA A 80 -5.41 -9.74 13.12
CA ALA A 80 -4.56 -9.41 14.25
C ALA A 80 -3.18 -8.88 13.82
N ALA A 81 -2.75 -9.17 12.59
CA ALA A 81 -1.48 -8.67 12.03
C ALA A 81 -1.63 -7.35 11.27
N VAL A 82 -2.85 -6.83 11.07
CA VAL A 82 -3.12 -5.57 10.37
C VAL A 82 -3.21 -4.43 11.38
N GLU A 83 -2.05 -3.90 11.78
CA GLU A 83 -1.96 -2.81 12.77
C GLU A 83 -1.83 -1.42 12.14
N THR A 84 -1.44 -1.35 10.86
CA THR A 84 -1.16 -0.11 10.13
C THR A 84 -1.74 -0.15 8.72
N ASN A 85 -1.13 0.54 7.76
CA ASN A 85 -1.56 0.62 6.36
C ASN A 85 -1.10 -0.57 5.50
N ILE A 86 -0.59 -1.65 6.10
CA ILE A 86 -0.04 -2.80 5.37
C ILE A 86 -0.89 -4.04 5.63
N VAL A 87 -1.27 -4.72 4.55
CA VAL A 87 -1.97 -6.00 4.61
C VAL A 87 -1.12 -7.06 3.91
N MET A 88 -0.82 -8.12 4.64
CA MET A 88 -0.15 -9.30 4.11
C MET A 88 -1.21 -10.36 3.77
N VAL A 89 -1.39 -10.60 2.47
CA VAL A 89 -2.34 -11.60 1.97
C VAL A 89 -1.57 -12.89 1.69
N SER A 90 -1.88 -13.94 2.44
CA SER A 90 -1.34 -15.28 2.23
C SER A 90 -2.11 -15.99 1.12
N ILE A 91 -1.40 -16.50 0.13
CA ILE A 91 -1.96 -17.28 -0.97
C ILE A 91 -1.90 -18.75 -0.60
N ARG A 92 -3.02 -19.44 -0.74
CA ARG A 92 -3.19 -20.85 -0.42
C ARG A 92 -3.06 -21.68 -1.70
N GLY A 93 -2.42 -22.83 -1.61
CA GLY A 93 -2.19 -23.71 -2.76
C GLY A 93 -0.96 -23.33 -3.58
N GLY A 94 -0.80 -24.01 -4.72
CA GLY A 94 0.35 -23.84 -5.61
C GLY A 94 0.11 -22.91 -6.80
N TRP A 95 -1.15 -22.58 -7.10
CA TRP A 95 -1.51 -21.74 -8.24
C TRP A 95 -2.79 -20.93 -7.98
N PRO A 96 -2.85 -19.66 -8.42
CA PRO A 96 -1.75 -18.84 -8.94
C PRO A 96 -0.67 -18.56 -7.90
N SER A 97 0.57 -18.43 -8.35
CA SER A 97 1.65 -17.86 -7.53
C SER A 97 1.36 -16.39 -7.19
N PRO A 98 1.98 -15.83 -6.13
CA PRO A 98 1.82 -14.41 -5.80
C PRO A 98 2.10 -13.44 -6.96
N ALA A 99 3.05 -13.77 -7.84
CA ALA A 99 3.37 -12.94 -9.00
C ALA A 99 2.27 -13.03 -10.07
N GLU A 100 1.78 -14.23 -10.39
CA GLU A 100 0.67 -14.43 -11.33
C GLU A 100 -0.61 -13.77 -10.83
N LEU A 101 -0.92 -13.88 -9.54
CA LEU A 101 -2.08 -13.20 -8.95
C LEU A 101 -1.97 -11.67 -9.14
N CYS A 102 -0.80 -11.08 -8.91
CA CYS A 102 -0.59 -9.65 -9.16
C CYS A 102 -0.81 -9.27 -10.63
N GLU A 103 -0.42 -10.10 -11.58
CA GLU A 103 -0.68 -9.85 -13.01
C GLU A 103 -2.17 -9.97 -13.34
N HIS A 104 -2.89 -10.96 -12.78
CA HIS A 104 -4.34 -11.07 -12.96
C HIS A 104 -5.11 -9.88 -12.36
N LEU A 105 -4.68 -9.39 -11.19
CA LEU A 105 -5.26 -8.20 -10.55
C LEU A 105 -4.95 -6.91 -11.32
N ARG A 106 -3.81 -6.84 -12.01
CA ARG A 106 -3.45 -5.70 -12.87
C ARG A 106 -4.25 -5.68 -14.16
N ALA A 107 -4.49 -6.84 -14.77
CA ALA A 107 -5.20 -6.96 -16.04
C ALA A 107 -6.65 -6.49 -15.90
N VAL A 108 -7.21 -5.90 -16.96
CA VAL A 108 -8.61 -5.50 -17.06
C VAL A 108 -9.23 -6.23 -18.25
N SER A 109 -10.42 -6.81 -18.09
CA SER A 109 -11.11 -7.56 -19.14
C SER A 109 -12.53 -7.03 -19.41
N GLU A 110 -13.05 -7.29 -20.61
CA GLU A 110 -14.44 -6.96 -20.94
C GLU A 110 -15.45 -7.74 -20.09
N GLU A 111 -15.09 -8.98 -19.71
CA GLU A 111 -15.89 -9.81 -18.83
C GLU A 111 -16.02 -9.23 -17.42
N GLU A 112 -14.91 -8.73 -16.85
CA GLU A 112 -14.93 -8.04 -15.55
C GLU A 112 -15.85 -6.82 -15.59
N LEU A 113 -15.76 -6.02 -16.66
CA LEU A 113 -16.61 -4.85 -16.83
C LEU A 113 -18.09 -5.24 -16.96
N ALA A 114 -18.39 -6.31 -17.70
CA ALA A 114 -19.75 -6.79 -17.87
C ALA A 114 -20.35 -7.31 -16.56
N GLU A 115 -19.56 -7.94 -15.70
CA GLU A 115 -20.04 -8.52 -14.45
C GLU A 115 -20.06 -7.53 -13.28
N THR A 116 -18.96 -6.80 -13.07
CA THR A 116 -18.79 -5.90 -11.92
C THR A 116 -19.27 -4.47 -12.22
N GLY A 117 -19.51 -4.14 -13.49
CA GLY A 117 -19.80 -2.78 -13.95
C GLY A 117 -18.59 -1.84 -13.87
N GLN A 118 -17.41 -2.37 -13.54
CA GLN A 118 -16.20 -1.62 -13.24
C GLN A 118 -14.99 -2.26 -13.93
N ALA A 119 -14.02 -1.43 -14.31
CA ALA A 119 -12.79 -1.85 -14.95
C ALA A 119 -11.64 -1.24 -14.15
N VAL A 120 -11.03 -2.02 -13.26
CA VAL A 120 -10.03 -1.51 -12.31
C VAL A 120 -8.76 -2.35 -12.33
N SER A 121 -7.62 -1.66 -12.31
CA SER A 121 -6.31 -2.29 -12.19
C SER A 121 -5.83 -2.18 -10.75
N VAL A 122 -5.60 -3.31 -10.10
CA VAL A 122 -5.13 -3.36 -8.71
C VAL A 122 -3.67 -3.77 -8.70
N LEU A 123 -2.83 -2.87 -8.17
CA LEU A 123 -1.39 -3.08 -8.11
C LEU A 123 -0.97 -3.51 -6.70
N LEU A 124 -0.48 -4.74 -6.59
CA LEU A 124 0.08 -5.29 -5.36
C LEU A 124 1.54 -5.74 -5.58
N PHE A 125 2.25 -6.04 -4.49
CA PHE A 125 3.65 -6.49 -4.55
C PHE A 125 3.80 -7.96 -4.13
N PRO A 126 4.36 -8.85 -4.98
CA PRO A 126 4.69 -10.21 -4.56
C PRO A 126 5.85 -10.17 -3.56
N TRP A 127 5.57 -10.47 -2.29
CA TRP A 127 6.53 -10.30 -1.20
C TRP A 127 7.36 -11.54 -0.92
N SER A 128 6.74 -12.72 -1.02
CA SER A 128 7.41 -14.01 -0.84
C SER A 128 6.78 -15.06 -1.75
N ALA A 129 7.24 -16.30 -1.67
CA ALA A 129 6.66 -17.43 -2.41
C ALA A 129 5.16 -17.67 -2.13
N HIS A 130 4.65 -17.20 -0.98
CA HIS A 130 3.26 -17.46 -0.57
C HIS A 130 2.51 -16.20 -0.09
N THR A 131 3.07 -15.01 -0.28
CA THR A 131 2.44 -13.79 0.24
C THR A 131 2.51 -12.63 -0.75
N VAL A 132 1.41 -11.93 -0.89
CA VAL A 132 1.31 -10.63 -1.56
C VAL A 132 1.17 -9.54 -0.50
N ARG A 133 1.84 -8.40 -0.71
CA ARG A 133 1.74 -7.22 0.16
C ARG A 133 0.93 -6.13 -0.53
N ALA A 134 -0.13 -5.71 0.15
CA ALA A 134 -0.91 -4.53 -0.19
C ALA A 134 -0.58 -3.39 0.80
N VAL A 135 -0.47 -2.16 0.29
CA VAL A 135 -0.10 -0.99 1.10
C VAL A 135 -1.04 0.16 0.74
N TRP A 136 -1.78 0.66 1.73
CA TRP A 136 -2.61 1.85 1.57
C TRP A 136 -1.77 3.10 1.76
N HIS A 137 -2.13 4.14 1.02
CA HIS A 137 -1.51 5.45 1.12
C HIS A 137 -2.52 6.51 0.72
N ARG A 138 -2.11 7.78 0.83
CA ARG A 138 -2.99 8.94 0.68
C ARG A 138 -3.86 8.94 -0.59
N ASP A 139 -3.39 8.34 -1.67
CA ASP A 139 -4.03 8.36 -2.98
C ASP A 139 -4.91 7.12 -3.23
N VAL A 140 -5.08 6.26 -2.22
CA VAL A 140 -6.00 5.11 -2.23
C VAL A 140 -7.17 5.43 -1.28
N SER A 141 -8.33 5.73 -1.86
CA SER A 141 -9.53 6.09 -1.12
C SER A 141 -10.28 4.87 -0.58
N ALA A 142 -11.30 5.12 0.26
CA ALA A 142 -12.22 4.07 0.69
C ALA A 142 -12.95 3.44 -0.52
N ARG A 143 -13.31 4.24 -1.53
CA ARG A 143 -13.89 3.72 -2.77
C ARG A 143 -12.91 2.79 -3.48
N ASP A 144 -11.65 3.18 -3.62
CA ASP A 144 -10.64 2.35 -4.27
C ASP A 144 -10.40 1.04 -3.51
N THR A 145 -10.58 1.06 -2.19
CA THR A 145 -10.51 -0.13 -1.33
C THR A 145 -11.63 -1.12 -1.66
N GLU A 146 -12.87 -0.62 -1.81
CA GLU A 146 -14.00 -1.45 -2.23
C GLU A 146 -13.82 -1.99 -3.66
N LEU A 147 -13.35 -1.16 -4.59
CA LEU A 147 -13.03 -1.56 -5.95
C LEU A 147 -11.98 -2.69 -5.96
N ALA A 148 -10.95 -2.56 -5.13
CA ALA A 148 -9.89 -3.57 -5.02
C ALA A 148 -10.40 -4.89 -4.44
N LYS A 149 -11.32 -4.84 -3.47
CA LYS A 149 -11.98 -6.02 -2.91
C LYS A 149 -12.79 -6.76 -3.97
N ASN A 150 -13.65 -6.04 -4.71
CA ASN A 150 -14.47 -6.62 -5.77
C ASN A 150 -13.62 -7.24 -6.89
N LYS A 151 -12.52 -6.56 -7.27
CA LYS A 151 -11.55 -7.09 -8.23
C LYS A 151 -10.93 -8.40 -7.75
N LEU A 152 -10.52 -8.46 -6.48
CA LEU A 152 -9.93 -9.66 -5.89
C LEU A 152 -10.92 -10.82 -5.88
N GLU A 153 -12.17 -10.57 -5.52
CA GLU A 153 -13.24 -11.57 -5.55
C GLU A 153 -13.44 -12.14 -6.96
N PHE A 154 -13.57 -11.26 -7.97
CA PHE A 154 -13.70 -11.66 -9.37
C PHE A 154 -12.54 -12.54 -9.82
N VAL A 155 -11.29 -12.08 -9.60
CA VAL A 155 -10.08 -12.83 -9.99
C VAL A 155 -9.99 -14.16 -9.25
N ALA A 156 -10.29 -14.18 -7.95
CA ALA A 156 -10.19 -15.39 -7.14
C ALA A 156 -11.16 -16.48 -7.61
N ARG A 157 -12.37 -16.11 -8.02
CA ARG A 157 -13.34 -17.05 -8.61
C ARG A 157 -12.88 -17.56 -9.98
N LYS A 158 -12.33 -16.68 -10.83
CA LYS A 158 -11.81 -17.07 -12.15
C LYS A 158 -10.60 -17.99 -12.08
N CYS A 159 -9.75 -17.87 -11.07
CA CYS A 159 -8.65 -18.80 -10.86
C CYS A 159 -9.10 -20.18 -10.32
N GLN A 160 -10.38 -20.37 -10.03
CA GLN A 160 -10.94 -21.65 -9.57
C GLN A 160 -11.77 -22.37 -10.63
N GLU A 161 -12.10 -21.70 -11.75
CA GLU A 161 -12.74 -22.27 -12.94
C GLU A 161 -11.71 -23.02 -13.80
#